data_AF-A0A081RVA6-F1
#
_entry.id   AF-A0A081RVA6-F1
#
_cell.length_a   1.000
_cell.length_b   1.000
_cell.length_c   1.000
_cell.angle_alpha   90.00
_cell.angle_beta   90.00
_cell.angle_gamma   90.00
#
_symmetry.space_group_name_H-M   'P 1'
#
loop_
_entity.id
_entity.type
_entity.pdbx_description
1 polymer ?
#
loop_
_entity_poly.entity_id
_entity_poly.type
_entity_poly.pdbx_seq_one_letter_code
_entity_poly.pdbx_strand_id
1 'polypeptide(L)'
;MFKKLLTVGVLATALIGGIGTASAVTCNSEEPGYIGGGKYYRYLTNPYNNFANVFTEDTRFGKMTWYFKDRLGSCELSSGYTAYQAYYEGRLG
;
A
#
# COMPACT_ATOMS: atom_id res chain seq x y z
N MET A 1 7.50 -27.07 -55.59
CA MET A 1 6.21 -27.64 -55.17
C MET A 1 6.20 -27.74 -53.65
N PHE A 2 5.62 -26.77 -52.95
CA PHE A 2 5.55 -26.76 -51.48
C PHE A 2 4.32 -27.54 -51.02
N LYS A 3 4.52 -28.79 -50.62
CA LYS A 3 3.51 -29.57 -49.91
C LYS A 3 3.78 -29.45 -48.40
N LYS A 4 2.80 -28.83 -47.74
CA LYS A 4 2.26 -29.07 -46.39
C LYS A 4 3.08 -29.99 -45.48
N LEU A 5 3.26 -29.58 -44.22
CA LEU A 5 2.69 -30.32 -43.09
C LEU A 5 2.80 -29.48 -41.80
N LEU A 6 1.64 -29.00 -41.36
CA LEU A 6 1.35 -28.61 -39.99
C LEU A 6 1.77 -29.77 -39.08
N THR A 7 2.74 -29.54 -38.20
CA THR A 7 3.00 -30.43 -37.08
C THR A 7 2.82 -29.60 -35.81
N VAL A 8 1.65 -29.81 -35.22
CA VAL A 8 1.24 -29.34 -33.90
C VAL A 8 2.25 -29.88 -32.89
N GLY A 9 3.11 -28.99 -32.38
CA GLY A 9 4.13 -29.30 -31.39
C GLY A 9 3.75 -28.71 -30.04
N VAL A 10 3.05 -29.52 -29.25
CA VAL A 10 3.09 -29.58 -27.79
C VAL A 10 2.85 -28.26 -27.04
N LEU A 11 1.63 -28.16 -26.55
CA LEU A 11 1.18 -27.35 -25.44
C LEU A 11 2.04 -27.64 -24.18
N ALA A 12 3.16 -26.95 -24.01
CA ALA A 12 3.82 -26.86 -22.71
C ALA A 12 3.15 -25.72 -21.94
N THR A 13 1.98 -25.98 -21.38
CA THR A 13 1.55 -25.29 -20.16
C THR A 13 2.59 -25.65 -19.11
N ALA A 14 3.67 -24.88 -19.06
CA ALA A 14 4.40 -24.70 -17.82
C ALA A 14 3.34 -24.22 -16.83
N LEU A 15 2.87 -25.17 -16.03
CA LEU A 15 2.34 -24.93 -14.72
C LEU A 15 3.40 -24.06 -14.05
N ILE A 16 3.28 -22.74 -14.19
CA ILE A 16 4.00 -21.78 -13.36
C ILE A 16 3.45 -22.10 -12.00
N GLY A 17 4.20 -22.98 -11.32
CA GLY A 17 3.90 -23.45 -9.99
C GLY A 17 3.58 -22.22 -9.18
N GLY A 18 2.43 -22.28 -8.51
CA GLY A 18 2.06 -21.29 -7.53
C GLY A 18 3.23 -21.08 -6.58
N ILE A 19 3.91 -19.97 -6.78
CA ILE A 19 4.55 -19.23 -5.74
C ILE A 19 3.81 -17.92 -5.77
N GLY A 20 2.68 -17.90 -5.06
CA GLY A 20 2.25 -16.70 -4.40
C GLY A 20 3.38 -16.32 -3.45
N THR A 21 4.42 -15.66 -3.96
CA THR A 21 5.12 -14.69 -3.16
C THR A 21 4.08 -13.62 -2.90
N ALA A 22 3.33 -13.81 -1.81
CA ALA A 22 2.82 -12.68 -1.06
C ALA A 22 4.08 -11.93 -0.60
N SER A 23 4.65 -11.12 -1.50
CA SER A 23 5.58 -10.08 -1.12
C SER A 23 4.73 -9.09 -0.37
N ALA A 24 4.50 -9.36 0.91
CA ALA A 24 3.83 -8.39 1.75
C ALA A 24 4.77 -7.19 1.83
N VAL A 25 4.31 -6.11 1.20
CA VAL A 25 5.04 -4.86 1.12
C VAL A 25 5.19 -4.36 2.55
N THR A 26 6.42 -4.03 2.95
CA THR A 26 6.68 -3.42 4.26
C THR A 26 5.87 -2.14 4.39
N CYS A 27 5.20 -1.93 5.54
CA CYS A 27 4.41 -0.73 5.77
C CYS A 27 5.28 0.54 5.58
N ASN A 28 4.71 1.57 4.95
CA ASN A 28 5.39 2.87 4.84
C ASN A 28 5.61 3.50 6.22
N SER A 29 6.61 4.36 6.35
CA SER A 29 6.87 5.11 7.57
C SER A 29 5.66 5.96 7.97
N GLU A 30 5.31 5.95 9.26
CA GLU A 30 4.22 6.77 9.79
C GLU A 30 4.66 8.21 10.06
N GLU A 31 5.94 8.54 9.88
CA GLU A 31 6.45 9.89 10.10
C GLU A 31 5.78 10.89 9.12
N PRO A 32 5.18 11.97 9.63
CA PRO A 32 4.60 13.01 8.79
C PRO A 32 5.63 13.71 7.89
N GLY A 33 5.34 13.78 6.60
CA GLY A 33 6.12 14.51 5.61
C GLY A 33 5.41 15.77 5.11
N TYR A 34 6.16 16.76 4.63
CA TYR A 34 5.61 17.99 4.05
C TYR A 34 5.41 17.81 2.53
N ILE A 35 4.20 18.12 2.02
CA ILE A 35 3.89 18.03 0.59
C ILE A 35 4.06 19.39 -0.12
N GLY A 36 3.88 20.50 0.62
CA GLY A 36 3.83 21.85 0.04
C GLY A 36 2.54 22.60 0.37
N GLY A 37 2.58 23.93 0.31
CA GLY A 37 1.41 24.80 0.50
C GLY A 37 0.74 24.65 1.87
N GLY A 38 1.52 24.40 2.93
CA GLY A 38 0.99 24.18 4.28
C GLY A 38 0.32 22.82 4.50
N LYS A 39 0.43 21.91 3.53
CA LYS A 39 -0.11 20.55 3.61
C LYS A 39 0.97 19.53 3.95
N TYR A 40 0.57 18.55 4.74
CA TYR A 40 1.39 17.43 5.18
C TYR A 40 0.76 16.13 4.71
N TYR A 41 1.54 15.06 4.67
CA TYR A 41 1.03 13.71 4.53
C TYR A 41 1.53 12.83 5.66
N ARG A 42 0.78 11.78 5.96
CA ARG A 42 1.27 10.67 6.77
C ARG A 42 0.63 9.38 6.31
N TYR A 43 1.28 8.29 6.66
CA TYR A 43 0.67 6.97 6.65
C TYR A 43 0.22 6.63 8.08
N LEU A 44 -0.95 6.04 8.22
CA LEU A 44 -1.44 5.50 9.48
C LEU A 44 -1.57 3.99 9.35
N THR A 45 -0.93 3.27 10.25
CA THR A 45 -0.98 1.81 10.26
C THR A 45 -1.94 1.34 11.36
N ASN A 46 -2.90 0.49 11.00
CA ASN A 46 -3.84 -0.11 11.94
C ASN A 46 -4.04 -1.60 11.64
N PRO A 47 -3.78 -2.51 12.60
CA PRO A 47 -4.00 -3.95 12.40
C PRO A 47 -5.48 -4.31 12.16
N TYR A 48 -6.43 -3.48 12.57
CA TYR A 48 -7.87 -3.74 12.48
C TYR A 48 -8.56 -3.15 11.24
N ASN A 49 -7.82 -2.58 10.28
CA ASN A 49 -8.38 -1.93 9.08
C ASN A 49 -9.46 -0.87 9.37
N ASN A 50 -9.38 -0.22 10.53
CA ASN A 50 -10.36 0.76 10.98
C ASN A 50 -9.71 2.15 10.99
N PHE A 51 -10.21 3.05 10.14
CA PHE A 51 -9.59 4.35 9.92
C PHE A 51 -10.63 5.45 10.13
N ALA A 52 -10.31 6.42 11.00
CA ALA A 52 -11.16 7.58 11.20
C ALA A 52 -11.11 8.47 9.94
N ASN A 53 -12.25 8.99 9.50
CA ASN A 53 -12.28 9.87 8.32
C ASN A 53 -11.51 11.18 8.57
N VAL A 54 -11.61 11.72 9.78
CA VAL A 54 -10.90 12.93 10.22
C VAL A 54 -10.51 12.79 11.67
N PHE A 55 -9.32 13.26 12.02
CA PHE A 55 -8.90 13.41 13.43
C PHE A 55 -7.93 14.58 13.58
N THR A 56 -7.76 15.07 14.80
CA THR A 56 -6.84 16.15 15.12
C THR A 56 -5.88 15.69 16.21
N GLU A 57 -4.60 15.99 16.05
CA GLU A 57 -3.56 15.69 17.04
C GLU A 57 -2.56 16.86 17.15
N ASP A 58 -1.87 16.96 18.28
CA ASP A 58 -0.73 17.86 18.43
C ASP A 58 0.53 17.18 17.89
N THR A 59 1.14 17.78 16.86
CA THR A 59 2.38 17.28 16.24
C THR A 59 3.54 18.21 16.54
N ARG A 60 4.78 17.79 16.21
CA ARG A 60 5.96 18.66 16.26
C ARG A 60 5.85 19.94 15.40
N PHE A 61 4.92 19.95 14.44
CA PHE A 61 4.67 21.09 13.55
C PHE A 61 3.53 21.99 14.04
N GLY A 62 2.83 21.61 15.12
CA GLY A 62 1.62 22.26 15.62
C GLY A 62 0.41 21.34 15.59
N LYS A 63 -0.77 21.90 15.93
CA LYS A 63 -2.04 21.19 15.92
C LYS A 63 -2.44 20.86 14.48
N MET A 64 -2.46 19.57 14.15
CA MET A 64 -2.69 19.07 12.79
C MET A 64 -4.03 18.37 12.71
N THR A 65 -4.83 18.75 11.71
CA THR A 65 -6.03 17.99 11.35
C THR A 65 -5.73 17.10 10.16
N TRP A 66 -5.90 15.80 10.34
CA TRP A 66 -5.66 14.76 9.36
C TRP A 66 -6.97 14.34 8.70
N TYR A 67 -6.97 14.31 7.38
CA TYR A 67 -8.09 13.92 6.54
C TYR A 67 -7.74 12.64 5.79
N PHE A 68 -8.57 11.61 5.95
CA PHE A 68 -8.43 10.37 5.23
C PHE A 68 -8.51 10.64 3.72
N LYS A 69 -7.58 10.07 2.96
CA LYS A 69 -7.51 10.23 1.51
C LYS A 69 -7.67 8.92 0.78
N ASP A 70 -6.91 7.91 1.20
CA ASP A 70 -6.96 6.62 0.54
C ASP A 70 -6.57 5.46 1.46
N ARG A 71 -7.01 4.26 1.08
CA ARG A 71 -6.65 3.01 1.73
C ARG A 71 -5.66 2.26 0.84
N LEU A 72 -4.46 2.04 1.35
CA LEU A 72 -3.39 1.40 0.58
C LEU A 72 -3.49 -0.13 0.62
N GLY A 73 -4.20 -0.68 1.60
CA GLY A 73 -4.40 -2.11 1.78
C GLY A 73 -3.55 -2.69 2.90
N SER A 74 -3.29 -3.99 2.85
CA SER A 74 -2.49 -4.70 3.84
C SER A 74 -0.99 -4.54 3.59
N CYS A 75 -0.22 -4.40 4.66
CA CYS A 75 1.24 -4.34 4.65
C CYS A 75 1.80 -5.18 5.80
N GLU A 76 3.07 -5.56 5.72
CA GLU A 76 3.77 -6.25 6.81
C GLU A 76 4.53 -5.26 7.69
N LEU A 77 4.31 -5.36 9.00
CA LEU A 77 5.13 -4.71 10.01
C LEU A 77 6.51 -5.37 10.08
N SER A 78 7.52 -4.65 10.54
CA SER A 78 8.88 -5.19 10.75
C SER A 78 8.93 -6.40 11.71
N SER A 79 7.88 -6.59 12.50
CA SER A 79 7.68 -7.74 13.39
C SER A 79 7.09 -8.97 12.71
N GLY A 80 6.75 -8.92 11.41
CA GLY A 80 6.14 -10.00 10.64
C GLY A 80 4.62 -10.12 10.76
N TYR A 81 3.96 -9.14 11.40
CA TYR A 81 2.49 -9.10 11.49
C TYR A 81 1.90 -8.32 10.32
N THR A 82 0.78 -8.82 9.78
CA THR A 82 -0.01 -8.09 8.81
C THR A 82 -0.79 -6.96 9.49
N ALA A 83 -0.66 -5.76 8.96
CA ALA A 83 -1.46 -4.59 9.32
C ALA A 83 -2.08 -3.98 8.06
N TYR A 84 -2.93 -2.96 8.24
CA TYR A 84 -3.48 -2.19 7.13
C TYR A 84 -2.94 -0.78 7.20
N GLN A 85 -2.79 -0.14 6.04
CA GLN A 85 -2.30 1.22 5.98
C GLN A 85 -3.24 2.13 5.20
N ALA A 86 -3.39 3.35 5.69
CA ALA A 86 -4.14 4.42 5.06
C ALA A 86 -3.28 5.67 4.90
N TYR A 87 -3.54 6.40 3.82
CA TYR A 87 -2.90 7.66 3.50
C TYR A 87 -3.78 8.82 3.96
N TYR A 88 -3.17 9.78 4.66
CA TYR A 88 -3.82 10.97 5.19
C TYR A 88 -3.13 12.24 4.71
N GLU A 89 -3.91 13.28 4.45
CA GLU A 89 -3.42 14.64 4.25
C GLU A 89 -3.66 15.44 5.53
N GLY A 90 -2.62 16.08 6.04
CA GLY A 90 -2.64 16.93 7.22
C GLY A 90 -2.68 18.41 6.84
N ARG A 91 -3.41 19.18 7.63
CA ARG A 91 -3.40 20.65 7.58
C ARG A 91 -3.20 21.20 8.97
N LEU A 92 -2.33 22.19 9.10
CA LEU A 92 -2.19 22.95 10.33
C LEU A 92 -3.50 23.69 10.61
N GLY A 93 -4.00 23.54 11.83
CA GLY A 93 -5.20 24.20 12.33
C GLY A 93 -4.93 25.53 13.01
#